data_AF-A0A914QQQ6-F1
#
_entry.id   AF-A0A914QQQ6-F1
#
_cell.length_a   1.000
_cell.length_b   1.000
_cell.length_c   1.000
_cell.angle_alpha   90.00
_cell.angle_beta   90.00
_cell.angle_gamma   90.00
#
_symmetry.space_group_name_H-M   'P 1'
#
loop_
_entity.id
_entity.type
_entity.pdbx_description
1 polymer ?
#
loop_
_entity_poly.entity_id
_entity_poly.type
_entity_poly.pdbx_seq_one_letter_code
_entity_poly.pdbx_strand_id
1 'polypeptide(L)'
;MPAEIARREDFVTADDGFISVEVLTGPNWSVYSLDKKGALFVEMPKPISSYSIEKCPFIYPHLFEDSIRVAEIDLKTYFKFGDELESDYKPPKCLFFTNTARSASTLFGSMLHHEGHSTVISEHPALSTIAIKFCQGYLSEKVRKNF
;
A
#
# COMPACT_ATOMS: atom_id res chain seq x y z
N MET A 1 7.89 2.27 17.61
CA MET A 1 6.63 2.35 18.39
C MET A 1 5.47 2.27 17.41
N PRO A 2 4.31 1.71 17.77
CA PRO A 2 3.11 1.64 16.90
C PRO A 2 2.43 3.00 16.63
N ALA A 3 3.11 4.11 16.96
CA ALA A 3 2.57 5.46 16.95
C ALA A 3 2.76 6.19 15.62
N GLU A 4 3.40 5.56 14.63
CA GLU A 4 3.80 6.23 13.38
C GLU A 4 2.95 5.86 12.17
N ILE A 5 1.96 4.97 12.24
CA ILE A 5 1.09 4.68 11.09
C ILE A 5 -0.18 5.51 11.18
N ALA A 6 -0.41 6.38 10.21
CA ALA A 6 -1.59 7.22 10.15
C ALA A 6 -2.84 6.35 10.11
N ARG A 7 -3.82 6.78 10.89
CA ARG A 7 -5.13 6.16 10.97
C ARG A 7 -6.04 6.81 9.94
N ARG A 8 -7.16 6.16 9.68
CA ARG A 8 -8.19 6.69 8.80
C ARG A 8 -8.60 8.11 9.19
N GLU A 9 -8.68 8.40 10.49
CA GLU A 9 -9.10 9.69 11.03
C GLU A 9 -8.08 10.82 10.78
N ASP A 10 -6.84 10.47 10.40
CA ASP A 10 -5.79 11.45 10.11
C ASP A 10 -5.89 12.01 8.67
N PHE A 11 -6.78 11.46 7.83
CA PHE A 11 -7.00 11.91 6.46
C PHE A 11 -8.26 12.79 6.37
N VAL A 12 -8.11 14.01 5.85
CA VAL A 12 -9.26 14.83 5.46
C VAL A 12 -9.76 14.35 4.10
N THR A 13 -10.77 13.49 4.09
CA THR A 13 -11.39 12.99 2.86
C THR A 13 -12.26 14.08 2.24
N ALA A 14 -11.89 14.55 1.05
CA ALA A 14 -12.78 15.33 0.19
C ALA A 14 -13.41 14.38 -0.83
N ASP A 15 -14.73 14.20 -0.77
CA ASP A 15 -15.49 13.39 -1.72
C ASP A 15 -15.74 14.18 -3.01
N ASP A 16 -14.65 14.55 -3.69
CA ASP A 16 -14.73 15.25 -4.97
C ASP A 16 -14.20 14.34 -6.09
N GLY A 17 -15.12 13.57 -6.69
CA GLY A 17 -14.88 12.90 -7.97
C GLY A 17 -14.33 11.48 -7.91
N PHE A 18 -14.73 10.64 -6.94
CA PHE A 18 -14.53 9.19 -7.09
C PHE A 18 -15.45 8.64 -8.18
N ILE A 19 -14.92 8.51 -9.40
CA ILE A 19 -15.70 8.12 -10.59
C ILE A 19 -15.94 6.61 -10.59
N SER A 20 -14.89 5.81 -10.36
CA SER A 20 -14.99 4.35 -10.42
C SER A 20 -13.73 3.65 -9.85
N VAL A 21 -13.85 2.37 -9.50
CA VAL A 21 -12.78 1.57 -8.84
C VAL A 21 -11.64 1.26 -9.80
N GLU A 22 -11.89 1.23 -11.10
CA GLU A 22 -10.90 0.96 -12.14
C GLU A 22 -9.77 1.98 -12.14
N VAL A 23 -10.04 3.23 -11.71
CA VAL A 23 -9.04 4.29 -11.56
C VAL A 23 -7.92 3.88 -10.57
N LEU A 24 -8.23 3.03 -9.59
CA LEU A 24 -7.27 2.54 -8.59
C LEU A 24 -6.22 1.58 -9.17
N THR A 25 -6.39 1.10 -10.41
CA THR A 25 -5.34 0.35 -11.14
C THR A 25 -4.23 1.26 -11.68
N GLY A 26 -4.46 2.58 -11.66
CA GLY A 26 -3.51 3.55 -12.16
C GLY A 26 -2.17 3.51 -11.42
N PRO A 27 -1.05 3.81 -12.09
CA PRO A 27 0.29 3.65 -11.53
C PRO A 27 0.61 4.58 -10.36
N ASN A 28 -0.24 5.59 -10.12
CA ASN A 28 -0.12 6.59 -9.06
C ASN A 28 -0.89 6.23 -7.79
N TRP A 29 -1.79 5.24 -7.87
CA TRP A 29 -2.58 4.82 -6.73
C TRP A 29 -1.86 3.74 -5.94
N SER A 30 -1.98 3.80 -4.62
CA SER A 30 -1.51 2.72 -3.74
C SER A 30 -2.42 2.51 -2.55
N VAL A 31 -2.48 1.27 -2.07
CA VAL A 31 -3.20 0.89 -0.84
C VAL A 31 -2.41 1.40 0.36
N TYR A 32 -2.95 2.36 1.10
CA TYR A 32 -2.33 2.88 2.32
C TYR A 32 -2.61 1.98 3.54
N SER A 33 -3.88 1.61 3.72
CA SER A 33 -4.33 0.82 4.87
C SER A 33 -5.50 -0.08 4.50
N LEU A 34 -5.63 -1.20 5.21
CA LEU A 34 -6.77 -2.11 5.12
C LEU A 34 -7.31 -2.37 6.53
N ASP A 35 -8.63 -2.33 6.70
CA ASP A 35 -9.29 -2.62 7.97
C ASP A 35 -10.63 -3.36 7.77
N LYS A 36 -11.41 -3.51 8.84
CA LYS A 36 -12.73 -4.19 8.77
C LYS A 36 -13.79 -3.38 8.01
N LYS A 37 -13.60 -2.07 7.85
CA LYS A 37 -14.55 -1.15 7.21
C LYS A 37 -14.26 -1.05 5.72
N GLY A 38 -12.98 -1.08 5.33
CA GLY A 38 -12.60 -0.93 3.93
C GLY A 38 -11.11 -0.89 3.68
N ALA A 39 -10.77 -0.55 2.44
CA ALA A 39 -9.43 -0.26 1.99
C ALA A 39 -9.29 1.24 1.71
N LEU A 40 -8.21 1.82 2.25
CA LEU A 40 -7.84 3.22 2.01
C LEU A 40 -6.76 3.26 0.94
N PHE A 41 -7.01 4.03 -0.11
CA PHE A 41 -6.09 4.28 -1.21
C PHE A 41 -5.66 5.74 -1.19
N VAL A 42 -4.41 5.98 -1.58
CA VAL A 42 -3.84 7.32 -1.77
C VAL A 42 -3.36 7.46 -3.21
N GLU A 43 -3.65 8.58 -3.82
CA GLU A 43 -3.12 8.97 -5.12
C GLU A 43 -1.90 9.85 -4.94
N MET A 44 -0.81 9.45 -5.57
CA MET A 44 0.46 10.14 -5.52
C MET A 44 0.66 11.06 -6.74
N PRO A 45 1.45 12.14 -6.63
CA PRO A 45 1.77 13.03 -7.76
C PRO A 45 2.58 12.36 -8.87
N LYS A 46 3.19 11.22 -8.57
CA LYS A 46 4.03 10.43 -9.47
C LYS A 46 3.69 8.95 -9.31
N PRO A 47 4.00 8.11 -10.32
CA PRO A 47 3.87 6.66 -10.18
C PRO A 47 4.56 6.13 -8.92
N ILE A 48 3.98 5.11 -8.28
CA ILE A 48 4.53 4.50 -7.04
C ILE A 48 5.97 3.99 -7.26
N SER A 49 6.28 3.50 -8.46
CA SER A 49 7.63 3.09 -8.84
C SER A 49 8.68 4.21 -8.78
N SER A 50 8.26 5.48 -8.77
CA SER A 50 9.16 6.63 -8.63
C SER A 50 9.66 6.84 -7.21
N TYR A 51 8.99 6.26 -6.21
CA TYR A 51 9.36 6.33 -4.79
C TYR A 51 10.29 5.16 -4.42
N SER A 52 11.33 4.95 -5.23
CA SER A 52 12.30 3.88 -5.02
C SER A 52 13.11 4.11 -3.74
N ILE A 53 13.72 3.04 -3.23
CA ILE A 53 14.48 3.06 -1.98
C ILE A 53 15.65 4.05 -1.97
N GLU A 54 16.21 4.41 -3.14
CA GLU A 54 17.26 5.42 -3.26
C GLU A 54 16.74 6.84 -3.04
N LYS A 55 15.53 7.13 -3.55
CA LYS A 55 14.91 8.46 -3.45
C LYS A 55 14.13 8.62 -2.16
N CYS A 56 13.46 7.54 -1.76
CA CYS A 56 12.52 7.46 -0.66
C CYS A 56 12.80 6.17 0.14
N PRO A 57 13.82 6.16 1.03
CA PRO A 57 14.15 5.00 1.84
C PRO A 57 13.00 4.52 2.73
N PHE A 58 12.07 5.43 3.04
CA PHE A 58 10.81 5.18 3.72
C PHE A 58 9.69 5.78 2.89
N ILE A 59 8.84 4.94 2.29
CA ILE A 59 7.73 5.36 1.43
C ILE A 59 6.54 5.88 2.23
N TYR A 60 6.40 5.43 3.49
CA TYR A 60 5.27 5.77 4.35
C TYR A 60 5.05 7.29 4.53
N PRO A 61 6.06 8.11 4.87
CA PRO A 61 5.87 9.56 5.00
C PRO A 61 5.38 10.19 3.70
N HIS A 62 5.92 9.77 2.56
CA HIS A 62 5.50 10.27 1.25
C HIS A 62 4.05 9.92 0.96
N LEU A 63 3.63 8.67 1.19
CA LEU A 63 2.24 8.26 0.98
C LEU A 63 1.24 9.05 1.82
N PHE A 64 1.67 9.63 2.95
CA PHE A 64 0.85 10.50 3.77
C PHE A 64 0.94 11.97 3.30
N GLU A 65 2.15 12.54 3.31
CA GLU A 65 2.40 13.97 3.12
C GLU A 65 2.22 14.45 1.68
N ASP A 66 2.59 13.61 0.69
CA ASP A 66 2.57 13.99 -0.72
C ASP A 66 1.26 13.58 -1.43
N SER A 67 0.34 12.92 -0.73
CA SER A 67 -0.91 12.42 -1.33
C SER A 67 -1.79 13.56 -1.85
N ILE A 68 -2.27 13.44 -3.09
CA ILE A 68 -3.15 14.43 -3.72
C ILE A 68 -4.61 14.14 -3.41
N ARG A 69 -4.99 12.86 -3.51
CA ARG A 69 -6.35 12.39 -3.28
C ARG A 69 -6.33 11.13 -2.44
N VAL A 70 -7.44 10.92 -1.73
CA VAL A 70 -7.67 9.74 -0.91
C VAL A 70 -8.98 9.12 -1.35
N ALA A 71 -8.99 7.81 -1.56
CA ALA A 71 -10.20 7.06 -1.87
C ALA A 71 -10.41 5.98 -0.83
N GLU A 72 -11.64 5.84 -0.35
CA GLU A 72 -12.03 4.75 0.52
C GLU A 72 -13.02 3.86 -0.21
N ILE A 73 -12.74 2.56 -0.22
CA ILE A 73 -13.65 1.57 -0.78
C ILE A 73 -14.01 0.53 0.27
N ASP A 74 -15.24 0.03 0.24
CA ASP A 74 -15.68 -1.02 1.14
C ASP A 74 -14.97 -2.34 0.83
N LEU A 75 -14.91 -3.22 1.84
CA LEU A 75 -14.23 -4.51 1.70
C LEU A 75 -14.80 -5.41 0.60
N LYS A 76 -16.12 -5.39 0.37
CA LYS A 76 -16.74 -6.26 -0.64
C LYS A 76 -16.29 -5.83 -2.03
N THR A 77 -16.32 -4.53 -2.29
CA THR A 77 -15.81 -3.95 -3.53
C THR A 77 -14.32 -4.19 -3.70
N TYR A 78 -13.52 -4.04 -2.64
CA TYR A 78 -12.07 -4.32 -2.69
C TYR A 78 -11.76 -5.77 -3.07
N PHE A 79 -12.44 -6.75 -2.46
CA PHE A 79 -12.22 -8.16 -2.80
C PHE A 79 -12.69 -8.49 -4.22
N LYS A 80 -13.87 -8.00 -4.62
CA LYS A 80 -14.37 -8.19 -5.98
C LYS A 80 -13.40 -7.60 -7.02
N PHE A 81 -12.89 -6.39 -6.77
CA PHE A 81 -11.88 -5.75 -7.60
C PHE A 81 -10.59 -6.56 -7.66
N GLY A 82 -10.14 -7.14 -6.54
CA GLY A 82 -8.98 -8.02 -6.50
C GLY A 82 -9.15 -9.30 -7.33
N ASP A 83 -10.33 -9.93 -7.26
CA ASP A 83 -10.65 -11.13 -8.03
C ASP A 83 -10.72 -10.83 -9.55
N GLU A 84 -11.27 -9.67 -9.93
CA GLU A 84 -11.27 -9.18 -11.32
C GLU A 84 -9.85 -8.88 -11.82
N LEU A 85 -9.02 -8.27 -10.96
CA LEU A 85 -7.62 -8.00 -11.27
C LEU A 85 -6.84 -9.29 -11.50
N GLU A 86 -7.08 -10.33 -10.69
CA GLU A 86 -6.41 -11.63 -10.83
C GLU A 86 -6.71 -12.30 -12.19
N SER A 87 -7.91 -12.11 -12.76
CA SER A 87 -8.27 -12.67 -14.06
C SER A 87 -7.54 -12.04 -15.25
N ASP A 88 -7.28 -10.73 -15.21
CA ASP A 88 -6.77 -9.98 -16.36
C ASP A 88 -5.30 -9.54 -16.21
N TYR A 89 -4.78 -9.51 -14.99
CA TYR A 89 -3.47 -8.94 -14.68
C TYR A 89 -2.38 -10.01 -14.54
N LYS A 90 -1.32 -9.90 -15.32
CA LYS A 90 -0.06 -10.62 -15.09
C LYS A 90 0.86 -9.74 -14.24
N PRO A 91 0.99 -9.99 -12.92
CA PRO A 91 1.83 -9.16 -12.08
C PRO A 91 3.29 -9.23 -12.53
N PRO A 92 4.04 -8.13 -12.45
CA PRO A 92 5.49 -8.19 -12.60
C PRO A 92 6.07 -9.13 -11.55
N LYS A 93 7.21 -9.75 -11.87
CA LYS A 93 7.92 -10.62 -10.91
C LYS A 93 8.31 -9.78 -9.68
N CYS A 94 7.57 -9.98 -8.59
CA CYS A 94 7.78 -9.28 -7.33
C CYS A 94 8.52 -10.20 -6.35
N LEU A 95 9.53 -9.66 -5.67
CA LEU A 95 10.26 -10.35 -4.60
C LEU A 95 10.00 -9.62 -3.28
N PHE A 96 9.49 -10.34 -2.30
CA PHE A 96 9.37 -9.85 -0.94
C PHE A 96 10.54 -10.37 -0.12
N PHE A 97 11.27 -9.48 0.53
CA PHE A 97 12.23 -9.85 1.57
C PHE A 97 11.85 -9.12 2.86
N THR A 98 11.72 -9.89 3.93
CA THR A 98 11.34 -9.39 5.25
C THR A 98 12.57 -9.34 6.13
N ASN A 99 12.66 -8.33 6.98
CA ASN A 99 13.79 -8.13 7.86
C ASN A 99 13.36 -7.38 9.13
N THR A 100 14.22 -7.34 10.13
CA THR A 100 14.02 -6.49 11.30
C THR A 100 14.55 -5.09 11.01
N ALA A 101 13.96 -4.08 11.66
CA ALA A 101 14.49 -2.73 11.59
C ALA A 101 15.99 -2.70 11.98
N ARG A 102 16.77 -1.81 11.34
CA ARG A 102 18.21 -1.61 11.58
C ARG A 102 19.11 -2.80 11.20
N SER A 103 18.65 -3.67 10.31
CA SER A 103 19.40 -4.83 9.76
C SER A 103 20.19 -4.53 8.47
N ALA A 104 20.43 -3.25 8.16
CA ALA A 104 20.99 -2.79 6.88
C ALA A 104 20.14 -3.15 5.63
N SER A 105 18.83 -3.35 5.81
CA SER A 105 17.90 -3.65 4.71
C SER A 105 17.78 -2.54 3.67
N THR A 106 17.92 -1.27 4.07
CA THR A 106 18.00 -0.14 3.13
C THR A 106 19.22 -0.23 2.22
N LEU A 107 20.39 -0.62 2.78
CA LEU A 107 21.61 -0.82 2.00
C LEU A 107 21.43 -1.97 1.02
N PHE A 108 20.92 -3.11 1.49
CA PHE A 108 20.65 -4.26 0.64
C PHE A 108 19.64 -3.95 -0.47
N GLY A 109 18.55 -3.25 -0.16
CA GLY A 109 17.57 -2.83 -1.14
C GLY A 109 18.14 -1.84 -2.16
N SER A 110 19.05 -0.96 -1.75
CA SER A 110 19.75 -0.05 -2.68
C SER A 110 20.67 -0.83 -3.63
N MET A 111 21.35 -1.87 -3.16
CA MET A 111 22.15 -2.75 -4.02
C MET A 111 21.32 -3.53 -5.04
N LEU A 112 20.05 -3.82 -4.70
CA LEU A 112 19.11 -4.52 -5.58
C LEU A 112 18.37 -3.57 -6.51
N HIS A 113 18.36 -2.26 -6.24
CA HIS A 113 17.72 -1.28 -7.09
C HIS A 113 18.62 -0.97 -8.30
N HIS A 114 18.06 -1.12 -9.49
CA HIS A 114 18.75 -0.72 -10.71
C HIS A 114 17.73 -0.13 -11.67
N GLU A 115 17.89 1.17 -11.96
CA GLU A 115 16.96 1.90 -12.83
C GLU A 115 16.83 1.20 -14.19
N GLY A 116 15.59 1.01 -14.65
CA GLY A 116 15.28 0.28 -15.88
C GLY A 116 15.28 -1.27 -15.77
N HIS A 117 15.75 -1.84 -14.65
CA HIS A 117 15.81 -3.30 -14.47
C HIS A 117 15.04 -3.80 -13.24
N SER A 118 15.22 -3.18 -12.09
CA SER A 118 14.61 -3.56 -10.82
C SER A 118 14.27 -2.33 -9.99
N THR A 119 12.99 -2.18 -9.66
CA THR A 119 12.54 -1.14 -8.72
C THR A 119 12.38 -1.75 -7.34
N VAL A 120 13.13 -1.24 -6.37
CA VAL A 120 12.98 -1.61 -4.98
C VAL A 120 12.26 -0.47 -4.28
N ILE A 121 11.13 -0.79 -3.68
CA ILE A 121 10.34 0.09 -2.83
C ILE A 121 10.51 -0.37 -1.39
N SER A 122 10.56 0.57 -0.45
CA SER A 122 10.60 0.24 0.97
C SER A 122 9.31 -0.46 1.41
N GLU A 123 9.28 -0.99 2.64
CA GLU A 123 8.10 -1.63 3.20
C GLU A 123 6.83 -0.78 3.00
N HIS A 124 5.81 -1.38 2.38
CA HIS A 124 4.55 -0.71 2.13
C HIS A 124 3.71 -0.67 3.42
N PRO A 125 3.18 0.50 3.83
CA PRO A 125 2.48 0.61 5.12
C PRO A 125 1.23 -0.25 5.24
N ALA A 126 0.59 -0.61 4.12
CA ALA A 126 -0.53 -1.56 4.12
C ALA A 126 -0.13 -2.92 4.73
N LEU A 127 1.07 -3.43 4.41
CA LEU A 127 1.57 -4.69 4.96
C LEU A 127 1.81 -4.59 6.46
N SER A 128 2.48 -3.53 6.90
CA SER A 128 2.73 -3.27 8.33
C SER A 128 1.42 -3.11 9.09
N THR A 129 0.45 -2.42 8.50
CA THR A 129 -0.87 -2.20 9.11
C THR A 129 -1.64 -3.50 9.26
N ILE A 130 -1.64 -4.36 8.24
CA ILE A 130 -2.25 -5.69 8.30
C ILE A 130 -1.57 -6.53 9.38
N ALA A 131 -0.24 -6.55 9.41
CA ALA A 131 0.53 -7.31 10.40
C ALA A 131 0.24 -6.84 11.83
N ILE A 132 0.22 -5.54 12.08
CA ILE A 132 -0.10 -4.96 13.40
C ILE A 132 -1.54 -5.31 13.80
N LYS A 133 -2.50 -5.11 12.90
CA LYS A 133 -3.92 -5.43 13.17
C LYS A 133 -4.15 -6.91 13.41
N PHE A 134 -3.39 -7.79 12.75
CA PHE A 134 -3.41 -9.23 13.00
C PHE A 134 -2.87 -9.56 14.40
N CYS A 135 -1.68 -9.03 14.75
CA CYS A 135 -1.09 -9.22 16.08
C CYS A 135 -1.95 -8.67 17.22
N GLN A 136 -2.70 -7.60 16.97
CA GLN A 136 -3.62 -7.00 17.94
C GLN A 136 -5.00 -7.69 18.00
N GLY A 137 -5.22 -8.76 17.22
CA GLY A 137 -6.49 -9.50 17.19
C GLY A 137 -7.63 -8.78 16.47
N TYR A 138 -7.35 -7.67 15.79
CA TYR A 138 -8.34 -6.96 14.97
C TYR A 138 -8.58 -7.68 13.64
N LEU A 139 -7.61 -8.40 13.10
CA LEU A 139 -7.77 -9.27 11.93
C LEU A 139 -7.63 -10.74 12.36
N SER A 140 -8.38 -11.63 11.70
CA SER A 140 -8.26 -13.08 11.87
C SER A 140 -8.10 -13.75 10.52
N GLU A 141 -7.50 -14.93 10.46
CA GLU A 141 -7.30 -15.68 9.21
C GLU A 141 -8.61 -15.96 8.45
N LYS A 142 -9.77 -15.84 9.11
CA LYS A 142 -11.09 -16.10 8.53
C LYS A 142 -11.66 -14.96 7.69
N VAL A 143 -10.97 -13.83 7.53
CA VAL A 143 -11.52 -12.66 6.81
C VAL A 143 -11.95 -13.02 5.39
N ARG A 144 -11.20 -13.84 4.63
CA ARG A 144 -11.59 -14.23 3.25
C ARG A 144 -12.73 -15.27 3.19
N LYS A 145 -13.12 -15.91 4.30
CA LYS A 145 -14.18 -16.95 4.31
C LYS A 145 -15.59 -16.41 4.61
N ASN A 146 -15.70 -15.15 5.00
CA ASN A 146 -16.97 -14.52 5.42
C ASN A 146 -17.44 -13.40 4.48
N PHE A 147 -16.74 -13.20 3.37
CA PHE A 147 -17.13 -12.34 2.25
C PHE A 147 -17.16 -13.20 0.99
#